data_AF-A0A846XPK6-F1
#
_entry.id   AF-A0A846XPK6-F1
#
_cell.length_a   1.000
_cell.length_b   1.000
_cell.length_c   1.000
_cell.angle_alpha   90.00
_cell.angle_beta   90.00
_cell.angle_gamma   90.00
#
_symmetry.space_group_name_H-M   'P 1'
#
loop_
_entity.id
_entity.type
_entity.pdbx_description
1 polymer ?
#
loop_
_entity_poly.entity_id
_entity_poly.type
_entity_poly.pdbx_seq_one_letter_code
_entity_poly.pdbx_strand_id
1 'polypeptide(L)'
;MAPAPPADVAPQWQAPDSAPVHPPQNAPGPQWQAPEQSTSRQSGAQHSVPQQPGPASAPPGMPIQQGGPHTGHRAPGPHQQNQLPAQQWQNQAPPANPPPQAGPGAWQQQGPQGGQWQNPKIPQSPPQQFGPNGPTLDNVSVRRAKKPAGSGWRKVVHHASGGKINPGMSAEERRMLELVARIRQPVRGDYRIAVLSLKGGVGKTTTTIGLGSTFASVRGDRVIAVDANPDFGTLSQRVPLQTRSTVRDLLLDPAIQRYSDVRRHTSQATSRLEVLASERDPAASEAFNEDEYRAVARILQRFYNIILTDCGTGLMHSAMAGVLQLAHSLVLISPTAIDGAQSASATLDWLSLHGYHHLVQNAVVVINSPRDGTPNIDVQQLRQYFLSRCRAVHMIPFDPHMSEGAEIDLLRLKKETKRAYVELAATVADDFGRSYGPQHGN
;
A
#
# COMPACT_ATOMS: atom_id res chain seq x y z
N MET A 1 40.04 59.66 46.09
CA MET A 1 39.85 58.53 47.03
C MET A 1 38.43 58.62 47.57
N ALA A 2 37.72 57.50 47.57
CA ALA A 2 36.29 57.35 47.84
C ALA A 2 35.91 57.53 49.32
N PRO A 3 34.60 57.61 49.61
CA PRO A 3 34.01 56.68 50.56
C PRO A 3 32.81 55.91 49.98
N ALA A 4 32.64 54.67 50.47
CA ALA A 4 31.65 53.69 50.03
C ALA A 4 30.29 53.82 50.74
N PRO A 5 29.17 53.45 50.08
CA PRO A 5 27.86 53.28 50.72
C PRO A 5 27.61 51.83 51.21
N PRO A 6 26.62 51.61 52.10
CA PRO A 6 26.48 50.40 52.92
C PRO A 6 25.79 49.22 52.22
N ALA A 7 25.98 48.05 52.82
CA ALA A 7 25.50 46.73 52.40
C ALA A 7 24.00 46.53 52.65
N ASP A 8 23.33 45.81 51.75
CA ASP A 8 21.95 45.40 51.91
C ASP A 8 21.76 43.90 51.62
N VAL A 9 20.84 43.31 52.38
CA VAL A 9 20.75 41.91 52.80
C VAL A 9 19.99 41.03 51.79
N ALA A 10 20.49 39.82 51.53
CA ALA A 10 19.78 38.78 50.76
C ALA A 10 18.90 37.89 51.66
N PRO A 11 17.64 37.58 51.28
CA PRO A 11 16.81 36.63 52.03
C PRO A 11 17.11 35.16 51.66
N GLN A 12 17.30 34.36 52.72
CA GLN A 12 17.43 32.90 52.73
C GLN A 12 16.14 32.19 52.26
N TRP A 13 16.28 31.22 51.36
CA TRP A 13 15.24 30.22 51.09
C TRP A 13 15.50 28.95 51.92
N GLN A 14 14.52 28.59 52.76
CA GLN A 14 14.47 27.37 53.56
C GLN A 14 13.95 26.20 52.70
N ALA A 15 14.59 25.04 52.82
CA ALA A 15 14.10 23.77 52.30
C ALA A 15 13.10 23.14 53.29
N PRO A 16 11.97 22.57 52.85
CA PRO A 16 11.12 21.78 53.73
C PRO A 16 11.57 20.32 53.83
N ASP A 17 11.43 19.82 55.06
CA ASP A 17 11.86 18.55 55.62
C ASP A 17 11.35 17.29 54.92
N SER A 18 12.19 16.25 55.02
CA SER A 18 11.91 14.86 54.67
C SER A 18 11.17 14.15 55.80
N ALA A 19 10.04 13.50 55.51
CA ALA A 19 9.41 12.52 56.39
C ALA A 19 9.24 11.17 55.66
N PRO A 20 9.39 10.02 56.36
CA PRO A 20 9.52 8.70 55.74
C PRO A 20 8.16 8.03 55.50
N VAL A 21 8.02 7.28 54.39
CA VAL A 21 6.85 6.44 54.11
C VAL A 21 7.29 4.99 53.83
N HIS A 22 6.72 4.07 54.60
CA HIS A 22 6.88 2.61 54.53
C HIS A 22 6.21 1.99 53.28
N PRO A 23 6.62 0.77 52.86
CA PRO A 23 6.08 0.13 51.66
C PRO A 23 4.79 -0.66 51.94
N PRO A 24 3.80 -0.68 51.02
CA PRO A 24 2.73 -1.67 51.07
C PRO A 24 3.10 -2.94 50.29
N GLN A 25 2.97 -4.08 50.97
CA GLN A 25 2.93 -5.43 50.43
C GLN A 25 1.56 -5.74 49.80
N ASN A 26 1.58 -6.56 48.75
CA ASN A 26 0.53 -7.44 48.21
C ASN A 26 -0.89 -6.89 47.95
N ALA A 27 -1.21 -6.72 46.67
CA ALA A 27 -2.56 -6.89 46.13
C ALA A 27 -2.50 -7.59 44.75
N PRO A 28 -3.51 -8.42 44.37
CA PRO A 28 -3.42 -9.37 43.27
C PRO A 28 -3.65 -8.72 41.89
N GLY A 29 -3.02 -9.28 40.86
CA GLY A 29 -3.16 -8.83 39.47
C GLY A 29 -4.54 -9.12 38.87
N PRO A 30 -4.97 -8.37 37.83
CA PRO A 30 -6.25 -8.61 37.18
C PRO A 30 -6.19 -9.88 36.31
N GLN A 31 -7.03 -10.84 36.67
CA GLN A 31 -7.29 -12.08 35.96
C GLN A 31 -8.33 -11.80 34.86
N TRP A 32 -7.96 -12.00 33.60
CA TRP A 32 -8.88 -11.87 32.47
C TRP A 32 -9.83 -13.08 32.42
N GLN A 33 -11.14 -12.84 32.54
CA GLN A 33 -12.20 -13.84 32.30
C GLN A 33 -12.89 -13.55 30.96
N ALA A 34 -13.06 -14.59 30.15
CA ALA A 34 -13.80 -14.56 28.89
C ALA A 34 -15.32 -14.46 29.14
N PRO A 35 -16.12 -13.82 28.26
CA PRO A 35 -17.56 -13.83 28.42
C PRO A 35 -18.17 -15.12 27.88
N GLU A 36 -18.71 -15.94 28.79
CA GLU A 36 -19.63 -17.02 28.48
C GLU A 36 -21.03 -16.48 28.12
N GLN A 37 -21.62 -17.10 27.11
CA GLN A 37 -23.00 -16.93 26.71
C GLN A 37 -23.93 -17.36 27.85
N SER A 38 -24.96 -16.57 28.16
CA SER A 38 -26.06 -17.03 29.01
C SER A 38 -27.42 -16.70 28.41
N THR A 39 -28.17 -17.78 28.26
CA THR A 39 -29.56 -17.92 27.85
C THR A 39 -30.53 -17.51 28.96
N SER A 40 -31.65 -16.91 28.56
CA SER A 40 -32.98 -16.85 29.19
C SER A 40 -33.22 -17.46 30.59
N ARG A 41 -33.85 -16.70 31.51
CA ARG A 41 -35.14 -17.05 32.17
C ARG A 41 -35.73 -15.91 33.04
N GLN A 42 -37.06 -15.94 33.14
CA GLN A 42 -38.02 -15.03 33.78
C GLN A 42 -37.97 -14.95 35.32
N SER A 43 -38.65 -13.91 35.84
CA SER A 43 -39.35 -13.69 37.15
C SER A 43 -38.71 -12.51 37.92
N GLY A 44 -39.36 -11.47 38.45
CA GLY A 44 -40.74 -11.03 38.64
C GLY A 44 -40.75 -9.91 39.72
N ALA A 45 -41.77 -9.02 39.71
CA ALA A 45 -42.10 -7.95 40.69
C ALA A 45 -41.32 -6.61 40.61
N GLN A 46 -41.86 -5.39 40.81
CA GLN A 46 -43.20 -4.75 40.75
C GLN A 46 -42.99 -3.22 40.97
N HIS A 47 -43.90 -2.37 40.45
CA HIS A 47 -44.11 -0.91 40.70
C HIS A 47 -43.15 0.09 39.99
N SER A 48 -43.52 1.22 39.35
CA SER A 48 -44.70 2.11 39.37
C SER A 48 -44.80 2.94 38.06
N VAL A 49 -45.99 3.43 37.68
CA VAL A 49 -46.31 4.18 36.44
C VAL A 49 -46.52 5.69 36.72
N PRO A 50 -46.18 6.58 35.78
CA PRO A 50 -47.14 7.62 35.38
C PRO A 50 -47.36 7.74 33.84
N GLN A 51 -48.58 8.19 33.51
CA GLN A 51 -49.29 8.23 32.22
C GLN A 51 -48.74 9.21 31.16
N GLN A 52 -48.95 8.85 29.88
CA GLN A 52 -48.98 9.78 28.72
C GLN A 52 -50.43 9.92 28.20
N PRO A 53 -50.83 11.11 27.68
CA PRO A 53 -52.16 11.35 27.11
C PRO A 53 -52.28 10.96 25.62
N GLY A 54 -53.45 10.45 25.23
CA GLY A 54 -53.82 10.03 23.87
C GLY A 54 -54.37 11.15 22.96
N PRO A 55 -54.74 10.81 21.70
CA PRO A 55 -55.08 11.77 20.65
C PRO A 55 -56.59 12.05 20.52
N ALA A 56 -56.91 13.18 19.89
CA ALA A 56 -58.25 13.69 19.54
C ALA A 56 -58.17 14.14 18.04
N SER A 57 -59.16 14.16 17.15
CA SER A 57 -60.61 13.89 17.09
C SER A 57 -61.00 13.85 15.59
N ALA A 58 -62.06 13.12 15.22
CA ALA A 58 -62.80 13.28 13.94
C ALA A 58 -64.09 14.11 14.17
N PRO A 59 -64.78 14.58 13.11
CA PRO A 59 -66.23 14.27 12.94
C PRO A 59 -66.72 14.29 11.43
N PRO A 60 -68.03 14.19 11.08
CA PRO A 60 -68.87 12.99 11.16
C PRO A 60 -69.82 12.74 9.93
N GLY A 61 -70.42 11.54 9.81
CA GLY A 61 -71.88 11.41 9.48
C GLY A 61 -72.37 10.57 8.27
N MET A 62 -72.71 9.27 8.52
CA MET A 62 -73.97 8.50 8.20
C MET A 62 -74.49 8.30 6.74
N PRO A 63 -75.38 7.30 6.43
CA PRO A 63 -75.62 5.96 7.00
C PRO A 63 -75.94 4.79 5.99
N ILE A 64 -75.75 3.53 6.47
CA ILE A 64 -76.59 2.28 6.37
C ILE A 64 -77.03 1.72 4.97
N GLN A 65 -76.74 0.43 4.64
CA GLN A 65 -77.66 -0.73 4.81
C GLN A 65 -77.11 -2.09 4.25
N GLN A 66 -77.68 -3.15 4.82
CA GLN A 66 -77.43 -4.60 4.78
C GLN A 66 -77.63 -5.32 3.44
N GLY A 67 -77.06 -6.52 3.29
CA GLY A 67 -77.50 -7.54 2.33
C GLY A 67 -76.65 -8.81 2.33
N GLY A 68 -77.20 -9.91 2.82
CA GLY A 68 -76.57 -11.23 2.98
C GLY A 68 -76.46 -12.10 1.70
N PRO A 69 -76.09 -13.38 1.85
CA PRO A 69 -75.32 -14.14 0.86
C PRO A 69 -76.15 -15.17 0.08
N HIS A 70 -75.80 -15.45 -1.19
CA HIS A 70 -76.22 -16.68 -1.86
C HIS A 70 -75.15 -17.24 -2.81
N THR A 71 -74.90 -18.52 -2.63
CA THR A 71 -74.18 -19.47 -3.48
C THR A 71 -75.05 -19.90 -4.67
N GLY A 72 -74.42 -20.22 -5.81
CA GLY A 72 -75.12 -20.80 -6.97
C GLY A 72 -74.16 -21.22 -8.08
N HIS A 73 -74.05 -22.53 -8.28
CA HIS A 73 -73.22 -23.22 -9.27
C HIS A 73 -73.66 -22.96 -10.72
N ARG A 74 -72.71 -22.99 -11.69
CA ARG A 74 -72.68 -23.92 -12.87
C ARG A 74 -71.85 -23.39 -14.07
N ALA A 75 -70.75 -24.11 -14.33
CA ALA A 75 -70.18 -24.60 -15.61
C ALA A 75 -69.85 -23.64 -16.80
N PRO A 76 -68.92 -24.04 -17.68
CA PRO A 76 -67.99 -23.14 -18.37
C PRO A 76 -68.42 -22.76 -19.80
N GLY A 77 -67.97 -21.57 -20.23
CA GLY A 77 -67.99 -21.13 -21.63
C GLY A 77 -66.59 -20.65 -22.06
N PRO A 78 -66.22 -20.78 -23.34
CA PRO A 78 -64.81 -20.82 -23.76
C PRO A 78 -64.31 -19.54 -24.45
N HIS A 79 -62.98 -19.43 -24.55
CA HIS A 79 -62.18 -18.49 -25.36
C HIS A 79 -62.21 -17.03 -24.87
N GLN A 80 -61.08 -16.39 -24.53
CA GLN A 80 -60.02 -16.00 -25.46
C GLN A 80 -58.73 -15.67 -24.65
N GLN A 81 -57.70 -16.49 -24.82
CA GLN A 81 -56.38 -16.28 -24.22
C GLN A 81 -55.52 -15.49 -25.20
N ASN A 82 -55.18 -14.26 -24.83
CA ASN A 82 -54.26 -13.41 -25.59
C ASN A 82 -52.84 -13.95 -25.37
N GLN A 83 -52.37 -14.80 -26.30
CA GLN A 83 -51.00 -15.29 -26.34
C GLN A 83 -50.09 -14.25 -27.00
N LEU A 84 -49.11 -13.78 -26.23
CA LEU A 84 -47.94 -13.08 -26.76
C LEU A 84 -46.95 -14.15 -27.29
N PRO A 85 -46.44 -14.04 -28.53
CA PRO A 85 -45.55 -15.05 -29.08
C PRO A 85 -44.15 -15.01 -28.44
N ALA A 86 -43.73 -16.14 -27.88
CA ALA A 86 -42.32 -16.43 -27.64
C ALA A 86 -41.63 -16.61 -29.00
N GLN A 87 -40.90 -15.59 -29.46
CA GLN A 87 -40.04 -15.74 -30.62
C GLN A 87 -38.74 -16.45 -30.23
N GLN A 88 -38.70 -17.67 -30.73
CA GLN A 88 -37.63 -18.62 -30.82
C GLN A 88 -36.44 -18.01 -31.57
N TRP A 89 -35.37 -17.64 -30.87
CA TRP A 89 -34.09 -17.30 -31.52
C TRP A 89 -33.46 -18.59 -32.04
N GLN A 90 -33.69 -18.85 -33.33
CA GLN A 90 -32.90 -19.78 -34.12
C GLN A 90 -31.47 -19.23 -34.24
N ASN A 91 -30.51 -20.10 -33.92
CA ASN A 91 -29.10 -19.95 -34.26
C ASN A 91 -28.94 -19.60 -35.74
N GLN A 92 -28.53 -18.36 -36.04
CA GLN A 92 -27.91 -18.01 -37.31
C GLN A 92 -26.55 -17.37 -37.01
N ALA A 93 -25.50 -18.12 -37.30
CA ALA A 93 -24.13 -17.65 -37.28
C ALA A 93 -23.91 -16.60 -38.40
N PRO A 94 -23.05 -15.59 -38.20
CA PRO A 94 -22.65 -14.70 -39.28
C PRO A 94 -21.86 -15.48 -40.36
N PRO A 95 -21.92 -15.08 -41.64
CA PRO A 95 -21.20 -15.79 -42.71
C PRO A 95 -19.69 -15.71 -42.48
N ALA A 96 -19.08 -16.88 -42.32
CA ALA A 96 -17.64 -17.06 -42.38
C ALA A 96 -17.18 -16.95 -43.84
N ASN A 97 -16.30 -15.99 -44.14
CA ASN A 97 -15.52 -16.03 -45.37
C ASN A 97 -14.61 -17.28 -45.33
N PRO A 98 -14.53 -18.08 -46.40
CA PRO A 98 -13.62 -19.22 -46.43
C PRO A 98 -12.16 -18.73 -46.49
N PRO A 99 -11.21 -19.38 -45.78
CA PRO A 99 -9.80 -19.21 -46.07
C PRO A 99 -9.48 -19.86 -47.43
N PRO A 100 -8.62 -19.27 -48.28
CA PRO A 100 -8.20 -19.93 -49.50
C PRO A 100 -7.37 -21.18 -49.15
N GLN A 101 -7.88 -22.35 -49.56
CA GLN A 101 -7.10 -23.59 -49.64
C GLN A 101 -6.05 -23.45 -50.74
N ALA A 102 -4.78 -23.40 -50.36
CA ALA A 102 -3.66 -23.64 -51.26
C ALA A 102 -3.40 -25.15 -51.31
N GLY A 103 -3.75 -25.80 -52.43
CA GLY A 103 -3.25 -27.13 -52.78
C GLY A 103 -1.79 -27.07 -53.25
N PRO A 104 -1.07 -28.20 -53.28
CA PRO A 104 0.35 -28.24 -53.61
C PRO A 104 0.54 -28.11 -55.13
N GLY A 105 0.72 -26.89 -55.60
CA GLY A 105 1.14 -26.58 -56.97
C GLY A 105 2.67 -26.45 -57.02
N ALA A 106 3.31 -27.28 -57.83
CA ALA A 106 4.73 -27.23 -58.12
C ALA A 106 5.12 -25.89 -58.77
N TRP A 107 6.01 -25.14 -58.12
CA TRP A 107 6.67 -23.98 -58.71
C TRP A 107 8.16 -24.28 -58.88
N GLN A 108 8.56 -24.39 -60.15
CA GLN A 108 9.93 -24.49 -60.62
C GLN A 108 10.73 -23.25 -60.21
N GLN A 109 11.96 -23.46 -59.75
CA GLN A 109 12.98 -22.42 -59.63
C GLN A 109 13.27 -21.85 -61.02
N GLN A 110 12.88 -20.59 -61.26
CA GLN A 110 13.42 -19.77 -62.34
C GLN A 110 14.19 -18.61 -61.69
N GLY A 111 15.51 -18.65 -61.82
CA GLY A 111 16.39 -17.55 -61.43
C GLY A 111 16.24 -16.37 -62.41
N PRO A 112 16.46 -15.11 -61.97
CA PRO A 112 16.40 -13.98 -62.87
C PRO A 112 17.60 -13.98 -63.83
N GLN A 113 17.34 -14.17 -65.12
CA GLN A 113 18.27 -13.82 -66.20
C GLN A 113 18.43 -12.30 -66.31
N GLY A 114 19.67 -11.88 -66.55
CA GLY A 114 20.12 -10.49 -66.48
C GLY A 114 19.57 -9.57 -67.57
N GLY A 115 19.19 -8.36 -67.14
CA GLY A 115 19.14 -7.16 -67.97
C GLY A 115 20.35 -6.28 -67.65
N GLN A 116 21.24 -6.11 -68.63
CA GLN A 116 22.44 -5.29 -68.55
C GLN A 116 22.10 -3.80 -68.45
N TRP A 117 22.60 -3.14 -67.40
CA TRP A 117 22.89 -1.70 -67.43
C TRP A 117 24.40 -1.52 -67.33
N GLN A 118 24.95 -0.84 -68.33
CA GLN A 118 26.38 -0.67 -68.56
C GLN A 118 27.02 0.20 -67.47
N ASN A 119 28.07 -0.34 -66.85
CA ASN A 119 28.85 0.35 -65.82
C ASN A 119 30.09 1.00 -66.46
N PRO A 120 30.34 2.32 -66.31
CA PRO A 120 31.57 2.95 -66.76
C PRO A 120 32.78 2.37 -66.01
N LYS A 121 33.87 2.11 -66.74
CA LYS A 121 35.12 1.53 -66.24
C LYS A 121 35.73 2.41 -65.14
N ILE A 122 35.70 1.93 -63.90
CA ILE A 122 36.53 2.44 -62.80
C ILE A 122 37.84 1.65 -62.80
N PRO A 123 39.02 2.29 -62.84
CA PRO A 123 40.31 1.59 -62.76
C PRO A 123 40.42 0.78 -61.47
N GLN A 124 40.70 -0.51 -61.59
CA GLN A 124 40.97 -1.39 -60.45
C GLN A 124 42.34 -1.05 -59.85
N SER A 125 42.34 -0.38 -58.70
CA SER A 125 43.48 -0.35 -57.81
C SER A 125 43.58 -1.68 -57.05
N PRO A 126 44.79 -2.21 -56.75
CA PRO A 126 44.94 -3.46 -56.03
C PRO A 126 44.32 -3.37 -54.62
N PRO A 127 43.83 -4.50 -54.06
CA PRO A 127 43.17 -4.50 -52.77
C PRO A 127 44.15 -4.04 -51.68
N GLN A 128 43.86 -2.90 -51.05
CA GLN A 128 44.55 -2.48 -49.84
C GLN A 128 44.24 -3.49 -48.75
N GLN A 129 45.25 -4.32 -48.42
CA GLN A 129 45.24 -5.13 -47.22
C GLN A 129 45.16 -4.18 -46.03
N PHE A 130 44.02 -4.18 -45.32
CA PHE A 130 43.93 -3.58 -44.00
C PHE A 130 44.86 -4.36 -43.08
N GLY A 131 46.01 -3.75 -42.76
CA GLY A 131 46.91 -4.28 -41.73
C GLY A 131 46.22 -4.32 -40.36
N PRO A 132 46.76 -5.06 -39.38
CA PRO A 132 46.10 -5.34 -38.10
C PRO A 132 45.81 -4.13 -37.19
N ASN A 133 46.13 -2.91 -37.65
CA ASN A 133 46.08 -1.66 -36.87
C ASN A 133 45.13 -0.64 -37.50
N GLY A 134 43.90 -1.02 -37.81
CA GLY A 134 42.81 -0.06 -38.02
C GLY A 134 42.35 0.52 -36.66
N PRO A 135 41.99 1.81 -36.56
CA PRO A 135 41.52 2.37 -35.31
C PRO A 135 40.23 1.66 -34.87
N THR A 136 40.32 0.90 -33.78
CA THR A 136 39.18 0.23 -33.16
C THR A 136 38.25 1.25 -32.50
N LEU A 137 36.94 0.97 -32.53
CA LEU A 137 35.90 1.76 -31.84
C LEU A 137 36.10 1.81 -30.30
N ASP A 138 37.06 1.06 -29.77
CA ASP A 138 37.47 1.08 -28.37
C ASP A 138 38.05 2.42 -27.91
N ASN A 139 38.46 3.30 -28.84
CA ASN A 139 38.98 4.64 -28.53
C ASN A 139 37.97 5.78 -28.74
N VAL A 140 36.68 5.48 -28.94
CA VAL A 140 35.66 6.52 -28.78
C VAL A 140 35.44 6.75 -27.29
N SER A 141 36.28 7.61 -26.71
CA SER A 141 36.05 8.15 -25.38
C SER A 141 34.71 8.88 -25.41
N VAL A 142 33.65 8.20 -24.95
CA VAL A 142 32.37 8.84 -24.70
C VAL A 142 32.64 9.88 -23.62
N ARG A 143 32.84 11.15 -24.03
CA ARG A 143 32.83 12.27 -23.11
C ARG A 143 31.46 12.21 -22.45
N ARG A 144 31.43 11.68 -21.23
CA ARG A 144 30.27 11.67 -20.36
C ARG A 144 29.77 13.11 -20.34
N ALA A 145 28.67 13.37 -21.03
CA ALA A 145 28.09 14.70 -21.09
C ALA A 145 27.92 15.12 -19.62
N LYS A 146 28.65 16.15 -19.19
CA LYS A 146 28.45 16.75 -17.87
C LYS A 146 26.97 17.11 -17.84
N LYS A 147 26.19 16.42 -16.99
CA LYS A 147 24.78 16.76 -16.77
C LYS A 147 24.72 18.27 -16.57
N PRO A 148 23.89 19.00 -17.31
CA PRO A 148 23.80 20.45 -17.15
C PRO A 148 23.51 20.75 -15.68
N ALA A 149 24.12 21.81 -15.16
CA ALA A 149 23.92 22.26 -13.78
C ALA A 149 22.41 22.33 -13.49
N GLY A 150 22.01 21.78 -12.34
CA GLY A 150 20.62 21.54 -11.96
C GLY A 150 19.68 22.74 -12.13
N SER A 151 18.39 22.44 -12.13
CA SER A 151 17.29 23.41 -12.22
C SER A 151 17.42 24.58 -11.23
N GLY A 152 17.00 25.78 -11.66
CA GLY A 152 16.84 26.97 -10.80
C GLY A 152 17.93 28.03 -10.91
N TRP A 153 18.17 28.76 -9.80
CA TRP A 153 19.09 29.91 -9.70
C TRP A 153 20.54 29.59 -10.11
N ARG A 154 20.93 28.32 -10.10
CA ARG A 154 22.26 27.88 -10.52
C ARG A 154 22.46 28.00 -12.02
N LYS A 155 21.42 27.77 -12.83
CA LYS A 155 21.46 28.06 -14.27
C LYS A 155 21.66 29.55 -14.49
N VAL A 156 21.01 30.39 -13.68
CA VAL A 156 21.15 31.85 -13.71
C VAL A 156 22.56 32.28 -13.31
N VAL A 157 23.13 31.76 -12.22
CA VAL A 157 24.50 32.08 -11.77
C VAL A 157 25.56 31.54 -12.74
N HIS A 158 25.37 30.34 -13.28
CA HIS A 158 26.26 29.78 -14.30
C HIS A 158 26.23 30.62 -15.60
N HIS A 159 25.05 31.11 -15.99
CA HIS A 159 24.93 31.97 -17.17
C HIS A 159 25.46 33.39 -16.91
N ALA A 160 25.16 33.98 -15.76
CA ALA A 160 25.59 35.32 -15.37
C ALA A 160 27.10 35.40 -15.11
N SER A 161 27.73 34.30 -14.68
CA SER A 161 29.19 34.22 -14.53
C SER A 161 29.93 33.85 -15.82
N GLY A 162 29.24 33.72 -16.95
CA GLY A 162 29.85 33.29 -18.22
C GLY A 162 30.47 31.88 -18.14
N GLY A 163 29.92 31.00 -17.31
CA GLY A 163 30.43 29.65 -17.06
C GLY A 163 31.59 29.57 -16.07
N LYS A 164 32.02 30.67 -15.44
CA LYS A 164 33.14 30.69 -14.49
C LYS A 164 32.76 30.17 -13.10
N ILE A 165 31.49 30.27 -12.71
CA ILE A 165 31.01 29.80 -11.40
C ILE A 165 29.99 28.69 -11.65
N ASN A 166 30.41 27.44 -11.40
CA ASN A 166 29.52 26.31 -11.29
C ASN A 166 29.40 25.93 -9.81
N PRO A 167 28.33 26.36 -9.11
CA PRO A 167 28.16 26.04 -7.68
C PRO A 167 28.01 24.53 -7.39
N GLY A 168 28.04 23.67 -8.41
CA GLY A 168 27.96 22.22 -8.26
C GLY A 168 26.59 21.77 -7.74
N MET A 169 26.49 20.49 -7.41
CA MET A 169 25.31 19.94 -6.72
C MET A 169 25.40 20.33 -5.24
N SER A 170 24.30 20.80 -4.62
CA SER A 170 24.29 21.05 -3.17
C SER A 170 24.45 19.74 -2.39
N ALA A 171 24.89 19.83 -1.13
CA ALA A 171 24.96 18.66 -0.25
C ALA A 171 23.60 17.95 -0.12
N GLU A 172 22.50 18.72 -0.05
CA GLU A 172 21.14 18.18 -0.03
C GLU A 172 20.79 17.41 -1.31
N GLU A 173 21.17 17.94 -2.48
CA GLU A 173 20.91 17.29 -3.77
C GLU A 173 21.74 16.02 -3.94
N ARG A 174 22.99 16.02 -3.47
CA ARG A 174 23.83 14.82 -3.43
C ARG A 174 23.24 13.75 -2.51
N ARG A 175 22.80 14.13 -1.30
CA ARG A 175 22.12 13.21 -0.37
C ARG A 175 20.85 12.63 -0.98
N MET A 176 20.05 13.45 -1.66
CA MET A 176 18.84 12.98 -2.35
C MET A 176 19.18 11.99 -3.47
N LEU A 177 20.21 12.27 -4.27
CA LEU A 177 20.66 11.34 -5.32
C LEU A 177 21.17 10.02 -4.74
N GLU A 178 21.86 10.05 -3.60
CA GLU A 178 22.32 8.86 -2.90
C GLU A 178 21.14 8.02 -2.39
N LEU A 179 20.13 8.65 -1.79
CA LEU A 179 18.90 7.97 -1.37
C LEU A 179 18.17 7.34 -2.57
N VAL A 180 18.07 8.07 -3.69
CA VAL A 180 17.49 7.54 -4.93
C VAL A 180 18.30 6.36 -5.48
N ALA A 181 19.63 6.41 -5.41
CA ALA A 181 20.49 5.31 -5.84
C ALA A 181 20.29 4.06 -4.98
N ARG A 182 20.16 4.21 -3.65
CA ARG A 182 19.81 3.14 -2.71
C ARG A 182 18.44 2.54 -3.04
N ILE A 183 17.43 3.37 -3.24
CA ILE A 183 16.08 2.91 -3.61
C ILE A 183 16.08 2.14 -4.92
N ARG A 184 16.96 2.45 -5.87
CA ARG A 184 17.04 1.81 -7.21
C ARG A 184 17.87 0.53 -7.26
N GLN A 185 18.39 0.05 -6.14
CA GLN A 185 19.18 -1.19 -6.13
C GLN A 185 18.38 -2.37 -6.69
N PRO A 186 19.00 -3.28 -7.47
CA PRO A 186 18.30 -4.44 -8.01
C PRO A 186 17.68 -5.30 -6.91
N VAL A 187 16.43 -5.74 -7.11
CA VAL A 187 15.80 -6.76 -6.26
C VAL A 187 16.03 -8.12 -6.92
N ARG A 188 16.46 -9.11 -6.13
CA ARG A 188 16.55 -10.50 -6.59
C ARG A 188 15.20 -11.17 -6.40
N GLY A 189 14.51 -11.52 -7.49
CA GLY A 189 13.14 -12.03 -7.43
C GLY A 189 12.16 -10.92 -7.04
N ASP A 190 11.34 -11.18 -6.03
CA ASP A 190 10.44 -10.22 -5.42
C ASP A 190 10.85 -9.90 -3.98
N TYR A 191 10.48 -8.70 -3.50
CA TYR A 191 10.73 -8.27 -2.13
C TYR A 191 9.41 -7.91 -1.45
N ARG A 192 9.12 -8.61 -0.34
CA ARG A 192 7.83 -8.53 0.37
C ARG A 192 7.97 -7.74 1.65
N ILE A 193 7.17 -6.70 1.79
CA ILE A 193 7.17 -5.79 2.93
C ILE A 193 5.84 -5.92 3.66
N ALA A 194 5.85 -6.43 4.89
CA ALA A 194 4.69 -6.40 5.76
C ALA A 194 4.58 -5.04 6.46
N VAL A 195 3.42 -4.40 6.40
CA VAL A 195 3.15 -3.15 7.12
C VAL A 195 2.15 -3.43 8.24
N LEU A 196 2.59 -3.31 9.49
CA LEU A 196 1.80 -3.66 10.69
C LEU A 196 1.47 -2.44 11.55
N SER A 197 0.37 -2.53 12.28
CA SER A 197 0.05 -1.62 13.38
C SER A 197 -0.82 -2.35 14.41
N LEU A 198 -0.59 -2.13 15.71
CA LEU A 198 -1.44 -2.72 16.75
C LEU A 198 -2.75 -1.96 16.98
N LYS A 199 -2.84 -0.71 16.50
CA LYS A 199 -4.01 0.16 16.72
C LYS A 199 -4.57 0.66 15.38
N GLY A 200 -5.89 0.72 15.28
CA GLY A 200 -6.56 1.37 14.15
C GLY A 200 -6.24 2.87 14.09
N GLY A 201 -6.26 3.44 12.89
CA GLY A 201 -6.14 4.88 12.70
C GLY A 201 -4.73 5.48 12.87
N VAL A 202 -3.68 4.68 13.11
CA VAL A 202 -2.29 5.19 13.26
C VAL A 202 -1.62 5.59 11.95
N GLY A 203 -2.34 5.49 10.82
CA GLY A 203 -1.83 5.83 9.49
C GLY A 203 -1.14 4.68 8.75
N LYS A 204 -1.44 3.42 9.10
CA LYS A 204 -0.86 2.24 8.44
C LYS A 204 -1.08 2.20 6.93
N THR A 205 -2.34 2.20 6.50
CA THR A 205 -2.72 2.24 5.08
C THR A 205 -2.12 3.46 4.36
N THR A 206 -2.12 4.61 5.04
CA THR A 206 -1.51 5.85 4.55
C THR A 206 -0.01 5.69 4.31
N THR A 207 0.71 5.09 5.26
CA THR A 207 2.14 4.79 5.13
C THR A 207 2.40 3.73 4.05
N THR A 208 1.55 2.71 3.92
CA THR A 208 1.66 1.70 2.85
C THR A 208 1.59 2.36 1.47
N ILE A 209 0.63 3.26 1.25
CA ILE A 209 0.50 3.99 -0.02
C ILE A 209 1.66 4.97 -0.21
N GLY A 210 2.08 5.69 0.82
CA GLY A 210 3.19 6.65 0.73
C GLY A 210 4.52 5.96 0.40
N LEU A 211 4.83 4.85 1.08
CA LEU A 211 6.01 4.04 0.85
C LEU A 211 5.97 3.37 -0.53
N GLY A 212 4.87 2.67 -0.86
CA GLY A 212 4.70 2.00 -2.15
C GLY A 212 4.77 2.96 -3.33
N SER A 213 4.14 4.13 -3.21
CA SER A 213 4.18 5.17 -4.24
C SER A 213 5.59 5.74 -4.41
N THR A 214 6.34 5.87 -3.31
CA THR A 214 7.73 6.33 -3.36
C THR A 214 8.61 5.31 -4.09
N PHE A 215 8.46 4.02 -3.80
CA PHE A 215 9.14 2.97 -4.57
C PHE A 215 8.78 3.01 -6.06
N ALA A 216 7.48 3.01 -6.37
CA ALA A 216 6.99 2.99 -7.76
C ALA A 216 7.50 4.19 -8.58
N SER A 217 7.44 5.39 -7.99
CA SER A 217 7.86 6.63 -8.67
C SER A 217 9.38 6.73 -8.85
N VAL A 218 10.17 6.18 -7.94
CA VAL A 218 11.64 6.29 -7.99
C VAL A 218 12.26 5.20 -8.86
N ARG A 219 11.79 3.95 -8.74
CA ARG A 219 12.42 2.78 -9.36
C ARG A 219 11.97 2.55 -10.80
N GLY A 220 10.72 2.85 -11.12
CA GLY A 220 10.13 2.58 -12.44
C GLY A 220 9.88 1.10 -12.75
N ASP A 221 10.18 0.20 -11.81
CA ASP A 221 9.76 -1.21 -11.85
C ASP A 221 8.40 -1.40 -11.18
N ARG A 222 7.88 -2.64 -11.17
CA ARG A 222 6.50 -2.90 -10.78
C ARG A 222 6.39 -3.09 -9.28
N VAL A 223 5.60 -2.23 -8.65
CA VAL A 223 5.32 -2.21 -7.20
C VAL A 223 3.82 -2.34 -6.98
N ILE A 224 3.43 -3.24 -6.08
CA ILE A 224 2.03 -3.45 -5.72
C ILE A 224 1.84 -3.38 -4.21
N ALA A 225 0.71 -2.83 -3.78
CA ALA A 225 0.21 -2.93 -2.41
C ALA A 225 -1.05 -3.81 -2.38
N VAL A 226 -1.08 -4.76 -1.46
CA VAL A 226 -2.19 -5.70 -1.25
C VAL A 226 -2.84 -5.38 0.08
N ASP A 227 -4.17 -5.28 0.08
CA ASP A 227 -4.94 -5.14 1.30
C ASP A 227 -5.19 -6.53 1.92
N ALA A 228 -4.63 -6.79 3.09
CA ALA A 228 -4.83 -8.03 3.84
C ALA A 228 -5.65 -7.79 5.12
N ASN A 229 -6.51 -6.76 5.11
CA ASN A 229 -7.43 -6.49 6.20
C ASN A 229 -8.75 -7.27 6.03
N PRO A 230 -9.10 -8.21 6.94
CA PRO A 230 -10.35 -8.95 6.86
C PRO A 230 -11.58 -8.10 7.26
N ASP A 231 -11.39 -7.05 8.06
CA ASP A 231 -12.51 -6.34 8.66
C ASP A 231 -13.12 -5.34 7.68
N PHE A 232 -12.33 -4.43 7.10
CA PHE A 232 -12.73 -3.55 5.99
C PHE A 232 -11.48 -2.92 5.35
N GLY A 233 -11.13 -3.34 4.14
CA GLY A 233 -9.97 -2.81 3.42
C GLY A 233 -10.15 -1.35 2.99
N THR A 234 -9.29 -0.45 3.47
CA THR A 234 -9.33 0.98 3.13
C THR A 234 -8.27 1.37 2.08
N LEU A 235 -7.42 0.43 1.67
CA LEU A 235 -6.29 0.70 0.79
C LEU A 235 -6.73 1.21 -0.58
N SER A 236 -7.76 0.60 -1.18
CA SER A 236 -8.24 1.00 -2.51
C SER A 236 -8.99 2.33 -2.54
N GLN A 237 -9.36 2.90 -1.40
CA GLN A 237 -9.92 4.27 -1.33
C GLN A 237 -8.85 5.35 -1.48
N ARG A 238 -7.56 4.97 -1.40
CA ARG A 238 -6.43 5.90 -1.46
C ARG A 238 -5.83 6.05 -2.85
N VAL A 239 -6.42 5.42 -3.86
CA VAL A 239 -5.99 5.48 -5.26
C VAL A 239 -7.21 5.58 -6.19
N PRO A 240 -7.03 6.08 -7.43
CA PRO A 240 -8.12 6.13 -8.41
C PRO A 240 -8.71 4.74 -8.65
N LEU A 241 -10.02 4.61 -8.51
CA LEU A 241 -10.72 3.34 -8.73
C LEU A 241 -10.82 3.05 -10.23
N GLN A 242 -10.09 2.04 -10.69
CA GLN A 242 -10.08 1.62 -12.11
C GLN A 242 -10.77 0.27 -12.32
N THR A 243 -10.85 -0.54 -11.26
CA THR A 243 -11.50 -1.85 -11.25
C THR A 243 -12.12 -2.07 -9.87
N ARG A 244 -13.25 -2.79 -9.84
CA ARG A 244 -13.88 -3.25 -8.59
C ARG A 244 -13.39 -4.63 -8.17
N SER A 245 -12.52 -5.23 -8.98
CA SER A 245 -12.03 -6.57 -8.72
C SER A 245 -11.20 -6.65 -7.45
N THR A 246 -11.33 -7.76 -6.73
CA THR A 246 -10.71 -7.98 -5.42
C THR A 246 -9.62 -9.05 -5.49
N VAL A 247 -8.95 -9.26 -4.36
CA VAL A 247 -8.02 -10.37 -4.15
C VAL A 247 -8.66 -11.73 -4.49
N ARG A 248 -9.94 -11.93 -4.15
CA ARG A 248 -10.65 -13.20 -4.40
C ARG A 248 -10.87 -13.43 -5.90
N ASP A 249 -11.24 -12.39 -6.65
CA ASP A 249 -11.39 -12.51 -8.09
C ASP A 249 -10.07 -12.89 -8.78
N LEU A 250 -8.95 -12.32 -8.33
CA LEU A 250 -7.63 -12.67 -8.85
C LEU A 250 -7.30 -14.15 -8.60
N LEU A 251 -7.69 -14.68 -7.44
CA LEU A 251 -7.50 -16.10 -7.10
C LEU A 251 -8.40 -17.03 -7.91
N LEU A 252 -9.60 -16.59 -8.24
CA LEU A 252 -10.57 -17.36 -9.03
C LEU A 252 -10.31 -17.29 -10.54
N ASP A 253 -9.46 -16.38 -11.02
CA ASP A 253 -9.12 -16.27 -12.44
C ASP A 253 -8.10 -17.37 -12.86
N PRO A 254 -8.50 -18.37 -13.66
CA PRO A 254 -7.61 -19.43 -14.11
C PRO A 254 -6.62 -18.98 -15.21
N ALA A 255 -6.82 -17.79 -15.79
CA ALA A 255 -6.11 -17.32 -16.97
C ALA A 255 -4.91 -16.40 -16.66
N ILE A 256 -4.44 -16.35 -15.41
CA ILE A 256 -3.32 -15.48 -15.01
C ILE A 256 -1.98 -16.02 -15.51
N GLN A 257 -1.58 -15.58 -16.72
CA GLN A 257 -0.34 -16.00 -17.37
C GLN A 257 0.63 -14.84 -17.57
N ARG A 258 0.11 -13.65 -17.84
CA ARG A 258 0.87 -12.44 -18.14
C ARG A 258 0.52 -11.33 -17.17
N TYR A 259 1.39 -10.32 -17.10
CA TYR A 259 1.16 -9.15 -16.25
C TYR A 259 -0.15 -8.42 -16.60
N SER A 260 -0.54 -8.36 -17.88
CA SER A 260 -1.79 -7.75 -18.31
C SER A 260 -3.04 -8.40 -17.70
N ASP A 261 -2.94 -9.67 -17.32
CA ASP A 261 -4.07 -10.43 -16.75
C ASP A 261 -4.25 -9.99 -15.31
N VAL A 262 -3.16 -9.95 -14.52
CA VAL A 262 -3.18 -9.39 -13.15
C VAL A 262 -3.61 -7.93 -13.14
N ARG A 263 -3.17 -7.13 -14.11
CA ARG A 263 -3.46 -5.69 -14.18
C ARG A 263 -4.96 -5.38 -14.28
N ARG A 264 -5.79 -6.33 -14.76
CA ARG A 264 -7.26 -6.19 -14.77
C ARG A 264 -7.87 -6.19 -13.37
N HIS A 265 -7.15 -6.75 -12.40
CA HIS A 265 -7.55 -6.86 -11.00
C HIS A 265 -6.99 -5.75 -10.10
N THR A 266 -6.17 -4.84 -10.65
CA THR A 266 -5.53 -3.78 -9.86
C THR A 266 -6.00 -2.38 -10.26
N SER A 267 -5.99 -1.47 -9.30
CA SER A 267 -6.12 -0.03 -9.53
C SER A 267 -4.75 0.63 -9.39
N GLN A 268 -4.44 1.64 -10.20
CA GLN A 268 -3.11 2.27 -10.23
C GLN A 268 -3.14 3.76 -9.88
N ALA A 269 -2.28 4.15 -8.94
CA ALA A 269 -2.05 5.54 -8.56
C ALA A 269 -1.24 6.31 -9.62
N THR A 270 -1.24 7.64 -9.55
CA THR A 270 -0.41 8.52 -10.40
C THR A 270 1.10 8.22 -10.26
N SER A 271 1.51 7.70 -9.10
CA SER A 271 2.87 7.25 -8.81
C SER A 271 3.27 5.95 -9.51
N ARG A 272 2.33 5.30 -10.21
CA ARG A 272 2.39 3.94 -10.78
C ARG A 272 2.32 2.79 -9.76
N LEU A 273 2.12 3.09 -8.47
CA LEU A 273 1.80 2.06 -7.48
C LEU A 273 0.49 1.39 -7.89
N GLU A 274 0.51 0.06 -7.98
CA GLU A 274 -0.70 -0.73 -8.14
C GLU A 274 -1.25 -1.16 -6.79
N VAL A 275 -2.56 -1.26 -6.70
CA VAL A 275 -3.29 -1.67 -5.50
C VAL A 275 -4.23 -2.80 -5.85
N LEU A 276 -4.11 -3.91 -5.13
CA LEU A 276 -5.06 -5.01 -5.14
C LEU A 276 -5.96 -4.90 -3.91
N ALA A 277 -7.25 -4.67 -4.14
CA ALA A 277 -8.23 -4.43 -3.09
C ALA A 277 -8.67 -5.73 -2.41
N SER A 278 -8.90 -5.71 -1.10
CA SER A 278 -9.54 -6.82 -0.39
C SER A 278 -11.02 -6.93 -0.74
N GLU A 279 -11.61 -8.09 -0.44
CA GLU A 279 -13.07 -8.21 -0.38
C GLU A 279 -13.64 -7.24 0.68
N ARG A 280 -14.80 -6.67 0.38
CA ARG A 280 -15.50 -5.71 1.25
C ARG A 280 -16.89 -6.16 1.64
N ASP A 281 -17.42 -7.20 1.03
CA ASP A 281 -18.73 -7.74 1.37
C ASP A 281 -18.68 -8.46 2.72
N PRO A 282 -19.33 -7.95 3.79
CA PRO A 282 -19.41 -8.62 5.08
C PRO A 282 -20.21 -9.92 5.03
N ALA A 283 -21.03 -10.12 3.98
CA ALA A 283 -21.78 -11.35 3.75
C ALA A 283 -20.91 -12.45 3.11
N ALA A 284 -19.71 -12.13 2.63
CA ALA A 284 -18.72 -13.13 2.23
C ALA A 284 -18.24 -13.85 3.50
N SER A 285 -18.84 -15.00 3.79
CA SER A 285 -18.75 -15.70 5.09
C SER A 285 -17.35 -16.24 5.45
N GLU A 286 -16.36 -16.14 4.56
CA GLU A 286 -14.99 -16.60 4.82
C GLU A 286 -14.03 -15.41 4.95
N ALA A 287 -13.35 -15.32 6.10
CA ALA A 287 -12.28 -14.35 6.30
C ALA A 287 -11.08 -14.72 5.41
N PHE A 288 -10.47 -13.70 4.80
CA PHE A 288 -9.24 -13.86 4.02
C PHE A 288 -8.16 -14.56 4.85
N ASN A 289 -7.70 -15.72 4.41
CA ASN A 289 -6.88 -16.62 5.22
C ASN A 289 -5.41 -16.75 4.74
N GLU A 290 -4.62 -17.52 5.47
CA GLU A 290 -3.20 -17.75 5.17
C GLU A 290 -2.97 -18.38 3.79
N ASP A 291 -3.72 -19.41 3.43
CA ASP A 291 -3.54 -20.12 2.17
C ASP A 291 -3.90 -19.25 0.96
N GLU A 292 -4.97 -18.46 1.10
CA GLU A 292 -5.35 -17.44 0.11
C GLU A 292 -4.25 -16.41 -0.05
N TYR A 293 -3.69 -15.86 1.03
CA TYR A 293 -2.55 -14.94 0.94
C TYR A 293 -1.33 -15.58 0.25
N ARG A 294 -0.99 -16.82 0.59
CA ARG A 294 0.11 -17.56 -0.06
C ARG A 294 -0.14 -17.74 -1.56
N ALA A 295 -1.38 -18.05 -1.95
CA ALA A 295 -1.76 -18.16 -3.36
C ALA A 295 -1.62 -16.82 -4.09
N VAL A 296 -2.07 -15.71 -3.49
CA VAL A 296 -1.91 -14.37 -4.04
C VAL A 296 -0.44 -14.00 -4.18
N ALA A 297 0.35 -14.19 -3.13
CA ALA A 297 1.78 -13.92 -3.15
C ALA A 297 2.49 -14.72 -4.25
N ARG A 298 2.10 -15.99 -4.46
CA ARG A 298 2.64 -16.83 -5.54
C ARG A 298 2.32 -16.30 -6.94
N ILE A 299 1.17 -15.67 -7.14
CA ILE A 299 0.82 -15.01 -8.40
C ILE A 299 1.64 -13.73 -8.55
N LEU A 300 1.62 -12.87 -7.53
CA LEU A 300 2.22 -11.54 -7.60
C LEU A 300 3.74 -11.57 -7.73
N GLN A 301 4.44 -12.51 -7.08
CA GLN A 301 5.91 -12.63 -7.15
C GLN A 301 6.43 -12.81 -8.58
N ARG A 302 5.61 -13.33 -9.51
CA ARG A 302 6.01 -13.52 -10.91
C ARG A 302 6.04 -12.22 -11.70
N PHE A 303 5.33 -11.20 -11.22
CA PHE A 303 5.05 -9.98 -11.98
C PHE A 303 5.54 -8.72 -11.28
N TYR A 304 5.62 -8.68 -9.95
CA TYR A 304 6.01 -7.50 -9.19
C TYR A 304 7.36 -7.69 -8.52
N ASN A 305 8.16 -6.63 -8.51
CA ASN A 305 9.47 -6.62 -7.86
C ASN A 305 9.34 -6.31 -6.37
N ILE A 306 8.36 -5.49 -5.98
CA ILE A 306 8.09 -5.15 -4.59
C ILE A 306 6.60 -5.34 -4.32
N ILE A 307 6.30 -6.07 -3.25
CA ILE A 307 4.95 -6.36 -2.78
C ILE A 307 4.82 -5.82 -1.36
N LEU A 308 3.99 -4.82 -1.16
CA LEU A 308 3.63 -4.31 0.16
C LEU A 308 2.33 -4.98 0.60
N THR A 309 2.24 -5.40 1.85
CA THR A 309 1.01 -5.93 2.43
C THR A 309 0.53 -5.00 3.55
N ASP A 310 -0.58 -4.32 3.29
CA ASP A 310 -1.29 -3.53 4.30
C ASP A 310 -2.05 -4.50 5.22
N CYS A 311 -1.43 -4.85 6.34
CA CYS A 311 -2.01 -5.83 7.23
C CYS A 311 -3.17 -5.21 8.01
N GLY A 312 -4.21 -5.96 8.39
CA GLY A 312 -5.28 -5.43 9.25
C GLY A 312 -4.79 -4.94 10.62
N THR A 313 -5.73 -4.52 11.46
CA THR A 313 -5.45 -4.18 12.87
C THR A 313 -5.51 -5.45 13.71
N GLY A 314 -4.40 -6.18 13.81
CA GLY A 314 -4.32 -7.37 14.66
C GLY A 314 -3.28 -8.38 14.18
N LEU A 315 -2.50 -8.94 15.10
CA LEU A 315 -1.54 -10.01 14.82
C LEU A 315 -2.18 -11.40 14.78
N MET A 316 -3.42 -11.53 15.28
CA MET A 316 -4.12 -12.81 15.47
C MET A 316 -5.04 -13.19 14.30
N HIS A 317 -4.98 -12.44 13.19
CA HIS A 317 -5.80 -12.70 12.00
C HIS A 317 -5.23 -13.88 11.21
N SER A 318 -6.12 -14.68 10.61
CA SER A 318 -5.76 -15.94 9.93
C SER A 318 -4.75 -15.75 8.80
N ALA A 319 -4.79 -14.65 8.05
CA ALA A 319 -3.81 -14.36 6.99
C ALA A 319 -2.41 -13.97 7.53
N MET A 320 -2.30 -13.51 8.78
CA MET A 320 -1.08 -12.87 9.29
C MET A 320 0.11 -13.82 9.33
N ALA A 321 -0.10 -15.09 9.68
CA ALA A 321 0.96 -16.09 9.68
C ALA A 321 1.59 -16.24 8.28
N GLY A 322 0.76 -16.28 7.23
CA GLY A 322 1.22 -16.29 5.84
C GLY A 322 1.98 -15.02 5.46
N VAL A 323 1.50 -13.85 5.88
CA VAL A 323 2.17 -12.56 5.63
C VAL A 323 3.55 -12.53 6.28
N LEU A 324 3.63 -12.85 7.56
CA LEU A 324 4.89 -12.79 8.32
C LEU A 324 5.89 -13.83 7.82
N GLN A 325 5.47 -15.06 7.54
CA GLN A 325 6.38 -16.09 7.03
C GLN A 325 6.94 -15.78 5.64
N LEU A 326 6.20 -15.06 4.80
CA LEU A 326 6.64 -14.69 3.46
C LEU A 326 7.36 -13.33 3.40
N ALA A 327 7.24 -12.50 4.43
CA ALA A 327 7.83 -11.16 4.47
C ALA A 327 9.37 -11.24 4.50
N HIS A 328 10.00 -10.31 3.79
CA HIS A 328 11.45 -10.08 3.87
C HIS A 328 11.77 -8.94 4.85
N SER A 329 10.85 -7.97 4.99
CA SER A 329 10.99 -6.86 5.93
C SER A 329 9.66 -6.52 6.58
N LEU A 330 9.78 -6.00 7.79
CA LEU A 330 8.68 -5.47 8.57
C LEU A 330 8.78 -3.94 8.68
N VAL A 331 7.68 -3.26 8.38
CA VAL A 331 7.48 -1.84 8.70
C VAL A 331 6.39 -1.75 9.77
N LEU A 332 6.76 -1.34 10.98
CA LEU A 332 5.84 -1.24 12.11
C LEU A 332 5.44 0.22 12.33
N ILE A 333 4.14 0.50 12.31
CA ILE A 333 3.60 1.84 12.50
C ILE A 333 3.24 2.03 13.97
N SER A 334 3.91 3.00 14.60
CA SER A 334 3.64 3.42 15.98
C SER A 334 2.97 4.79 15.98
N PRO A 335 1.94 5.01 16.82
CA PRO A 335 1.52 6.36 17.13
C PRO A 335 2.60 7.08 17.95
N THR A 336 2.47 8.40 18.09
CA THR A 336 3.36 9.21 18.94
C THR A 336 3.07 9.07 20.43
N ALA A 337 1.87 8.61 20.80
CA ALA A 337 1.45 8.40 22.18
C ALA A 337 2.31 7.32 22.88
N ILE A 338 2.71 7.58 24.13
CA ILE A 338 3.56 6.67 24.93
C ILE A 338 2.93 5.27 25.06
N ASP A 339 1.62 5.17 25.36
CA ASP A 339 0.94 3.88 25.47
C ASP A 339 0.94 3.10 24.15
N GLY A 340 0.88 3.83 23.03
CA GLY A 340 0.95 3.23 21.71
C GLY A 340 2.38 2.82 21.31
N ALA A 341 3.40 3.47 21.87
CA ALA A 341 4.78 3.05 21.75
C ALA A 341 5.07 1.74 22.50
N GLN A 342 4.52 1.61 23.72
CA GLN A 342 4.57 0.36 24.48
C GLN A 342 3.87 -0.76 23.72
N SER A 343 2.70 -0.47 23.14
CA SER A 343 1.94 -1.39 22.28
C SER A 343 2.77 -1.88 21.07
N ALA A 344 3.46 -0.97 20.38
CA ALA A 344 4.33 -1.34 19.28
C ALA A 344 5.56 -2.15 19.73
N SER A 345 6.12 -1.87 20.92
CA SER A 345 7.23 -2.68 21.44
C SER A 345 6.80 -4.07 21.88
N ALA A 346 5.65 -4.21 22.53
CA ALA A 346 5.05 -5.51 22.82
C ALA A 346 4.79 -6.32 21.54
N THR A 347 4.47 -5.65 20.43
CA THR A 347 4.35 -6.31 19.10
C THR A 347 5.69 -6.88 18.64
N LEU A 348 6.80 -6.13 18.76
CA LEU A 348 8.14 -6.61 18.40
C LEU A 348 8.60 -7.76 19.31
N ASP A 349 8.28 -7.68 20.60
CA ASP A 349 8.60 -8.73 21.57
C ASP A 349 7.79 -10.00 21.24
N TRP A 350 6.48 -9.87 20.98
CA TRP A 350 5.63 -10.98 20.55
C TRP A 350 6.17 -11.63 19.27
N LEU A 351 6.52 -10.85 18.25
CA LEU A 351 7.09 -11.35 17.00
C LEU A 351 8.39 -12.12 17.25
N SER A 352 9.26 -11.60 18.12
CA SER A 352 10.50 -12.29 18.48
C SER A 352 10.24 -13.63 19.18
N LEU A 353 9.29 -13.66 20.12
CA LEU A 353 8.91 -14.86 20.88
C LEU A 353 8.24 -15.93 20.01
N HIS A 354 7.60 -15.54 18.90
CA HIS A 354 6.86 -16.44 18.00
C HIS A 354 7.64 -16.78 16.72
N GLY A 355 8.98 -16.69 16.75
CA GLY A 355 9.85 -17.17 15.66
C GLY A 355 10.13 -16.16 14.53
N TYR A 356 9.61 -14.94 14.62
CA TYR A 356 9.83 -13.87 13.63
C TYR A 356 11.01 -12.94 14.00
N HIS A 357 11.96 -13.44 14.79
CA HIS A 357 13.11 -12.65 15.24
C HIS A 357 13.89 -12.03 14.07
N HIS A 358 14.02 -12.74 12.95
CA HIS A 358 14.69 -12.24 11.74
C HIS A 358 13.99 -11.01 11.14
N LEU A 359 12.65 -10.92 11.23
CA LEU A 359 11.92 -9.72 10.82
C LEU A 359 12.13 -8.57 11.79
N VAL A 360 12.14 -8.86 13.10
CA VAL A 360 12.32 -7.85 14.15
C VAL A 360 13.71 -7.19 14.07
N GLN A 361 14.77 -8.00 13.89
CA GLN A 361 16.14 -7.50 13.71
C GLN A 361 16.25 -6.49 12.57
N ASN A 362 15.45 -6.66 11.52
CA ASN A 362 15.45 -5.83 10.32
C ASN A 362 14.27 -4.86 10.26
N ALA A 363 13.44 -4.81 11.30
CA ALA A 363 12.24 -4.00 11.30
C ALA A 363 12.57 -2.51 11.22
N VAL A 364 11.72 -1.78 10.52
CA VAL A 364 11.75 -0.32 10.49
C VAL A 364 10.51 0.20 11.19
N VAL A 365 10.69 0.92 12.29
CA VAL A 365 9.58 1.57 12.98
C VAL A 365 9.30 2.92 12.34
N VAL A 366 8.04 3.18 12.03
CA VAL A 366 7.58 4.47 11.52
C VAL A 366 6.69 5.11 12.57
N ILE A 367 7.03 6.34 12.94
CA ILE A 367 6.27 7.14 13.87
C ILE A 367 5.64 8.28 13.06
N ASN A 368 4.31 8.27 12.97
CA ASN A 368 3.57 9.33 12.29
C ASN A 368 3.35 10.49 13.27
N SER A 369 3.96 11.65 12.99
CA SER A 369 3.83 12.83 13.84
C SER A 369 2.39 13.33 13.90
N PRO A 370 1.93 13.82 15.06
CA PRO A 370 0.59 14.35 15.17
C PRO A 370 0.56 15.76 14.53
N ARG A 371 -0.64 16.34 14.44
CA ARG A 371 -0.81 17.71 13.99
C ARG A 371 -0.07 18.68 14.93
N ASP A 372 0.42 19.79 14.38
CA ASP A 372 1.02 20.87 15.15
C ASP A 372 0.10 21.30 16.31
N GLY A 373 0.64 21.44 17.52
CA GLY A 373 -0.09 21.82 18.74
C GLY A 373 -0.49 20.66 19.67
N THR A 374 -0.21 19.41 19.31
CA THR A 374 -0.40 18.25 20.21
C THR A 374 0.73 18.22 21.26
N PRO A 375 0.46 17.94 22.55
CA PRO A 375 1.45 18.02 23.61
C PRO A 375 2.73 17.25 23.28
N ASN A 376 3.86 17.88 23.64
CA ASN A 376 5.21 17.51 23.29
C ASN A 376 5.61 16.21 24.00
N ILE A 377 5.28 15.07 23.41
CA ILE A 377 5.95 13.81 23.78
C ILE A 377 7.39 13.95 23.33
N ASP A 378 8.35 13.55 24.17
CA ASP A 378 9.75 13.52 23.78
C ASP A 378 9.95 12.46 22.67
N VAL A 379 9.76 12.92 21.44
CA VAL A 379 9.92 12.12 20.21
C VAL A 379 11.33 11.55 20.12
N GLN A 380 12.33 12.23 20.69
CA GLN A 380 13.70 11.73 20.71
C GLN A 380 13.86 10.57 21.68
N GLN A 381 13.27 10.67 22.87
CA GLN A 381 13.23 9.54 23.82
C GLN A 381 12.51 8.34 23.21
N LEU A 382 11.36 8.56 22.56
CA LEU A 382 10.62 7.50 21.88
C LEU A 382 11.44 6.85 20.75
N ARG A 383 12.14 7.68 19.97
CA ARG A 383 13.05 7.20 18.93
C ARG A 383 14.17 6.34 19.51
N GLN A 384 14.82 6.79 20.59
CA GLN A 384 15.87 6.04 21.27
C GLN A 384 15.35 4.71 21.83
N TYR A 385 14.14 4.72 22.39
CA TYR A 385 13.49 3.51 22.90
C TYR A 385 13.35 2.43 21.81
N PHE A 386 12.88 2.78 20.61
CA PHE A 386 12.75 1.81 19.52
C PHE A 386 14.09 1.40 18.89
N LEU A 387 15.07 2.29 18.80
CA LEU A 387 16.39 1.98 18.22
C LEU A 387 17.13 0.88 18.99
N SER A 388 16.74 0.59 20.24
CA SER A 388 17.26 -0.57 20.99
C SER A 388 16.76 -1.94 20.49
N ARG A 389 15.68 -1.97 19.69
CA ARG A 389 14.95 -3.19 19.30
C ARG A 389 14.80 -3.39 17.79
N CYS A 390 14.95 -2.32 17.01
CA CYS A 390 14.75 -2.35 15.57
C CYS A 390 15.93 -1.70 14.82
N ARG A 391 16.03 -1.98 13.53
CA ARG A 391 17.12 -1.49 12.69
C ARG A 391 17.11 0.03 12.51
N ALA A 392 15.93 0.61 12.41
CA ALA A 392 15.77 2.04 12.12
C ALA A 392 14.42 2.57 12.56
N VAL A 393 14.39 3.86 12.86
CA VAL A 393 13.17 4.61 13.20
C VAL A 393 13.05 5.82 12.29
N HIS A 394 11.91 5.97 11.62
CA HIS A 394 11.59 7.11 10.76
C HIS A 394 10.39 7.89 11.28
N MET A 395 10.54 9.21 11.29
CA MET A 395 9.43 10.12 11.59
C MET A 395 8.80 10.58 10.28
N ILE A 396 7.49 10.39 10.12
CA ILE A 396 6.75 10.97 9.00
C ILE A 396 5.96 12.17 9.53
N PRO A 397 6.26 13.40 9.05
CA PRO A 397 5.55 14.60 9.51
C PRO A 397 4.08 14.58 9.09
N PHE A 398 3.24 15.31 9.82
CA PHE A 398 1.84 15.48 9.45
C PHE A 398 1.71 16.19 8.10
N ASP A 399 0.96 15.57 7.19
CA ASP A 399 0.65 16.12 5.88
C ASP A 399 -0.88 16.20 5.71
N PRO A 400 -1.45 17.41 5.50
CA PRO A 400 -2.88 17.58 5.29
C PRO A 400 -3.41 16.70 4.16
N HIS A 401 -2.68 16.58 3.04
CA HIS A 401 -3.10 15.82 1.86
C HIS A 401 -3.35 14.35 2.21
N MET A 402 -2.50 13.77 3.06
CA MET A 402 -2.64 12.37 3.47
C MET A 402 -3.81 12.13 4.44
N SER A 403 -4.24 13.18 5.14
CA SER A 403 -5.31 13.13 6.15
C SER A 403 -6.73 13.34 5.58
N GLU A 404 -6.85 13.74 4.31
CA GLU A 404 -8.14 14.01 3.64
C GLU A 404 -9.06 12.78 3.54
N GLY A 405 -8.53 11.56 3.77
CA GLY A 405 -9.30 10.32 3.59
C GLY A 405 -9.54 9.94 2.13
N ALA A 406 -8.98 10.72 1.19
CA ALA A 406 -9.14 10.56 -0.25
C ALA A 406 -7.87 10.00 -0.91
N GLU A 407 -7.82 10.08 -2.24
CA GLU A 407 -6.70 9.68 -3.06
C GLU A 407 -5.39 10.39 -2.67
N ILE A 408 -4.32 9.63 -2.51
CA ILE A 408 -2.99 10.15 -2.16
C ILE A 408 -2.18 10.40 -3.44
N ASP A 409 -1.80 11.65 -3.67
CA ASP A 409 -0.95 12.08 -4.78
C ASP A 409 0.39 12.58 -4.24
N LEU A 410 1.48 11.91 -4.63
CA LEU A 410 2.83 12.26 -4.22
C LEU A 410 3.27 13.66 -4.65
N LEU A 411 2.62 14.25 -5.67
CA LEU A 411 2.94 15.59 -6.15
C LEU A 411 2.38 16.69 -5.24
N ARG A 412 1.33 16.37 -4.46
CA ARG A 412 0.67 17.29 -3.52
C ARG A 412 1.27 17.27 -2.10
N LEU A 413 2.15 16.30 -1.81
CA LEU A 413 2.80 16.20 -0.51
C LEU A 413 3.77 17.36 -0.27
N LYS A 414 3.88 17.79 0.99
CA LYS A 414 4.91 18.73 1.42
C LYS A 414 6.31 18.14 1.16
N LYS A 415 7.30 19.03 0.94
CA LYS A 415 8.67 18.63 0.64
C LYS A 415 9.27 17.75 1.75
N GLU A 416 8.95 18.07 2.99
CA GLU A 416 9.39 17.37 4.20
C GLU A 416 8.81 15.95 4.26
N THR A 417 7.51 15.79 4.03
CA THR A 417 6.82 14.50 3.98
C THR A 417 7.39 13.62 2.87
N LYS A 418 7.54 14.18 1.66
CA LYS A 418 8.11 13.47 0.52
C LYS A 418 9.54 13.00 0.80
N ARG A 419 10.36 13.87 1.41
CA ARG A 419 11.71 13.53 1.83
C ARG A 419 11.72 12.41 2.88
N ALA A 420 10.83 12.45 3.87
CA ALA A 420 10.72 11.42 4.89
C ALA A 420 10.39 10.04 4.29
N TYR A 421 9.46 9.98 3.32
CA TYR A 421 9.18 8.73 2.60
C TYR A 421 10.34 8.24 1.74
N VAL A 422 11.10 9.14 1.11
CA VAL A 422 12.32 8.76 0.37
C VAL A 422 13.38 8.20 1.33
N GLU A 423 13.56 8.77 2.51
CA GLU A 423 14.47 8.27 3.53
C GLU A 423 14.04 6.89 4.08
N LEU A 424 12.73 6.71 4.31
CA LEU A 424 12.14 5.42 4.68
C LEU A 424 12.35 4.37 3.59
N ALA A 425 12.01 4.70 2.34
CA ALA A 425 12.17 3.80 1.21
C ALA A 425 13.63 3.38 0.99
N ALA A 426 14.58 4.31 1.12
CA ALA A 426 16.01 4.01 1.03
C ALA A 426 16.46 3.06 2.14
N THR A 427 15.97 3.24 3.37
CA THR A 427 16.30 2.38 4.51
C THR A 427 15.76 0.96 4.34
N VAL A 428 14.56 0.81 3.79
CA VAL A 428 14.01 -0.51 3.45
C VAL A 428 14.78 -1.12 2.27
N ALA A 429 15.16 -0.33 1.27
CA ALA A 429 15.88 -0.78 0.09
C ALA A 429 17.30 -1.30 0.36
N ASP A 430 17.96 -0.82 1.41
CA ASP A 430 19.29 -1.31 1.80
C ASP A 430 19.32 -2.82 2.09
N ASP A 431 18.15 -3.42 2.32
CA ASP A 431 17.98 -4.84 2.57
C ASP A 431 17.79 -5.68 1.29
N PHE A 432 17.54 -5.06 0.12
CA PHE A 432 17.27 -5.77 -1.14
C PHE A 432 18.40 -6.70 -1.59
N GLY A 433 19.64 -6.39 -1.20
CA GLY A 433 20.82 -7.20 -1.51
C GLY A 433 21.03 -8.38 -0.56
N ARG A 434 20.32 -8.45 0.56
CA ARG A 434 20.47 -9.55 1.53
C ARG A 434 19.78 -10.79 0.98
N SER A 435 20.56 -11.86 0.81
CA SER A 435 20.03 -13.13 0.32
C SER A 435 19.32 -13.83 1.47
N TYR A 436 17.98 -13.81 1.47
CA TYR A 436 17.19 -14.69 2.33
C TYR A 436 17.18 -16.07 1.67
N GLY A 437 18.04 -16.97 2.13
CA GLY A 437 18.04 -18.36 1.67
C GLY A 437 16.70 -19.02 2.01
N PRO A 438 16.25 -20.02 1.22
CA PRO A 438 15.05 -20.78 1.54
C PRO A 438 15.22 -21.43 2.91
N GLN A 439 14.38 -21.02 3.88
CA GLN A 439 14.29 -21.70 5.16
C GLN A 439 13.59 -23.04 4.91
N HIS A 440 14.38 -24.12 4.82
CA HIS A 440 13.85 -25.47 4.91
C HIS A 440 13.36 -25.67 6.35
N GLY A 441 12.04 -25.73 6.53
CA GLY A 441 11.44 -26.18 7.78
C GLY A 441 11.88 -27.61 8.08
N ASN A 442 12.27 -27.84 9.33
CA ASN A 442 12.52 -29.17 9.88
C ASN A 442 11.23 -29.77 10.42
#